data_AF-A0AAD4E4M1-F1
#
_entry.id   AF-A0AAD4E4M1-F1
#
_cell.length_a   1.000
_cell.length_b   1.000
_cell.length_c   1.000
_cell.angle_alpha   90.00
_cell.angle_beta   90.00
_cell.angle_gamma   90.00
#
_symmetry.space_group_name_H-M   'P 1'
#
loop_
_entity.id
_entity.type
_entity.pdbx_description
1 polymer ?
#
loop_
_entity_poly.entity_id
_entity_poly.type
_entity_poly.pdbx_seq_one_letter_code
_entity_poly.pdbx_strand_id
1 'polypeptide(L)'
;DNIKIEYHLSSGIKAKVYSFDSFECHASEFLAPPPDGQPWRPFKSRLKFKIAEIMLEVGFNNQQSDQFIKLCHRCAVGKEKFTFKNHKDIHNMWEAA
;
A
#
# COMPACT_ATOMS: atom_id res chain seq x y z
N ASP A 1 36.68 9.50 -7.45
CA ASP A 1 36.52 8.31 -6.59
C ASP A 1 36.65 7.03 -7.39
N ASN A 2 36.95 5.90 -6.75
CA ASN A 2 37.05 4.60 -7.41
C ASN A 2 36.25 3.54 -6.61
N ILE A 3 35.59 2.63 -7.32
CA ILE A 3 34.83 1.52 -6.74
C ILE A 3 35.67 0.25 -6.84
N LYS A 4 35.97 -0.38 -5.71
CA LYS A 4 36.71 -1.64 -5.64
C LYS A 4 35.76 -2.79 -5.29
N ILE A 5 35.76 -3.83 -6.10
CA ILE A 5 35.04 -5.08 -5.84
C ILE A 5 36.06 -6.14 -5.40
N GLU A 6 35.91 -6.63 -4.18
CA GLU A 6 36.68 -7.74 -3.63
C GLU A 6 35.82 -9.01 -3.61
N TYR A 7 36.41 -10.12 -4.04
CA TYR A 7 35.75 -11.42 -4.09
C TYR A 7 36.24 -12.32 -2.96
N HIS A 8 35.43 -13.30 -2.58
CA HIS A 8 35.78 -14.26 -1.54
C HIS A 8 37.01 -15.09 -1.94
N LEU A 9 37.90 -15.38 -0.98
CA LEU A 9 39.18 -16.09 -1.19
C LEU A 9 39.03 -17.41 -1.94
N SER A 10 37.95 -18.15 -1.69
CA SER A 10 37.67 -19.43 -2.37
C SER A 10 37.34 -19.30 -3.86
N SER A 11 37.01 -18.11 -4.34
CA SER A 11 36.65 -17.90 -5.75
C SER A 11 37.87 -17.81 -6.65
N GLY A 12 39.06 -17.51 -6.11
CA GLY A 12 40.29 -17.31 -6.89
C GLY A 12 40.25 -16.10 -7.84
N ILE A 13 39.18 -15.29 -7.80
CA ILE A 13 38.98 -14.13 -8.66
C ILE A 13 39.74 -12.94 -8.06
N LYS A 14 40.58 -12.29 -8.86
CA LYS A 14 41.28 -11.07 -8.46
C LYS A 14 40.30 -9.91 -8.28
N ALA A 15 40.58 -9.06 -7.30
CA ALA A 15 39.82 -7.84 -7.08
C ALA A 15 39.81 -6.96 -8.33
N LYS A 16 38.66 -6.35 -8.63
CA LYS A 16 38.48 -5.44 -9.76
C LYS A 16 38.29 -4.02 -9.24
N VAL A 17 38.94 -3.06 -9.88
CA VAL A 17 38.80 -1.63 -9.58
C VAL A 17 38.20 -0.95 -10.79
N TYR A 18 37.12 -0.22 -10.57
CA TYR A 18 36.43 0.57 -11.58
C TYR A 18 36.55 2.04 -11.22
N SER A 19 36.85 2.89 -12.21
CA SER A 19 36.78 4.33 -12.00
C SER A 19 35.32 4.72 -11.81
N PHE A 20 35.03 5.61 -10.85
CA PHE A 20 33.67 6.13 -10.71
C PHE A 20 33.22 6.84 -12.01
N ASP A 21 34.13 7.55 -12.69
CA ASP A 21 33.85 8.23 -13.97
C ASP A 21 33.54 7.25 -15.11
N SER A 22 33.92 5.97 -14.98
CA SER A 22 33.57 4.94 -15.96
C SER A 22 32.14 4.39 -15.78
N PHE A 23 31.49 4.70 -14.65
CA PHE A 23 30.06 4.47 -14.48
C PHE A 23 29.30 5.63 -15.09
N GLU A 24 29.21 5.65 -16.41
CA GLU A 24 28.21 6.47 -17.08
C GLU A 24 26.85 5.87 -16.76
N CYS A 25 26.08 6.55 -15.89
CA CYS A 25 24.65 6.34 -15.84
C CYS A 25 24.14 6.86 -17.19
N HIS A 26 24.12 5.99 -18.20
CA HIS A 26 23.23 6.20 -19.33
C HIS A 26 21.85 6.26 -18.69
N ALA A 27 21.39 7.48 -18.39
CA ALA A 27 19.99 7.79 -18.43
C ALA A 27 19.56 7.53 -19.89
N SER A 28 19.53 6.25 -20.28
CA SER A 28 18.47 5.76 -21.14
C SER A 28 17.26 6.41 -20.54
N GLU A 29 16.65 7.32 -21.27
CA GLU A 29 15.46 8.04 -20.88
C GLU A 29 14.51 7.00 -20.31
N PHE A 30 14.53 6.83 -18.99
CA PHE A 30 13.55 6.04 -18.29
C PHE A 30 12.36 6.96 -18.37
N LEU A 31 11.65 6.88 -19.51
CA LEU A 31 10.32 7.41 -19.65
C LEU A 31 9.60 6.83 -18.45
N ALA A 32 9.37 7.68 -17.45
CA ALA A 32 8.67 7.26 -16.25
C ALA A 32 7.41 6.56 -16.76
N PRO A 33 7.16 5.32 -16.33
CA PRO A 33 6.00 4.60 -16.81
C PRO A 33 4.79 5.51 -16.60
N PRO A 34 3.89 5.59 -17.59
CA PRO A 34 2.74 6.48 -17.50
C PRO A 34 2.05 6.25 -16.15
N PRO A 35 1.61 7.32 -15.46
CA PRO A 35 0.98 7.20 -14.15
C PRO A 35 -0.08 6.10 -14.19
N ASP A 36 0.04 5.11 -13.31
CA ASP A 36 -0.95 4.04 -13.23
C ASP A 36 -2.31 4.69 -12.94
N GLY A 37 -3.23 4.64 -13.90
CA GLY A 37 -4.56 5.20 -13.74
C GLY A 37 -5.39 4.47 -12.67
N GLN A 38 -4.92 3.32 -12.19
CA GLN A 38 -5.61 2.48 -11.22
C GLN A 38 -4.64 1.88 -10.19
N PRO A 39 -3.99 2.71 -9.35
CA PRO A 39 -3.02 2.24 -8.36
C PRO A 39 -3.64 1.30 -7.31
N TRP A 40 -4.98 1.25 -7.24
CA TRP A 40 -5.72 0.35 -6.37
C TRP A 40 -5.89 -1.07 -6.94
N ARG A 41 -5.28 -1.44 -8.07
CA ARG A 41 -5.21 -2.86 -8.48
C ARG A 41 -4.42 -3.66 -7.42
N PRO A 42 -4.83 -4.91 -7.11
CA PRO A 42 -5.77 -5.78 -7.82
C PRO A 42 -7.26 -5.57 -7.44
N PHE A 43 -7.59 -4.59 -6.60
CA PHE A 43 -8.97 -4.38 -6.20
C PHE A 43 -9.81 -3.90 -7.39
N LYS A 44 -10.90 -4.61 -7.69
CA LYS A 44 -11.83 -4.29 -8.79
C LYS A 44 -12.56 -2.94 -8.62
N SER A 45 -12.47 -2.31 -7.45
CA SER A 45 -13.12 -1.04 -7.15
C SER A 45 -12.29 -0.25 -6.13
N ARG A 46 -12.19 1.07 -6.36
CA ARG A 46 -11.55 2.01 -5.45
C ARG A 46 -12.19 2.02 -4.06
N LEU A 47 -13.50 1.76 -3.97
CA LEU A 47 -14.20 1.67 -2.69
C LEU A 47 -13.67 0.50 -1.85
N LYS A 48 -13.49 -0.67 -2.47
CA LYS A 48 -12.98 -1.86 -1.77
C LYS A 48 -11.54 -1.66 -1.29
N PHE A 49 -10.74 -0.97 -2.10
CA PHE A 49 -9.38 -0.58 -1.71
C PHE A 49 -9.39 0.34 -0.48
N LYS A 50 -10.17 1.42 -0.50
CA LYS A 50 -10.26 2.34 0.66
C LYS A 50 -10.76 1.66 1.94
N ILE A 51 -11.72 0.74 1.82
CA ILE A 51 -12.19 -0.03 2.98
C ILE A 51 -11.05 -0.89 3.54
N ALA A 52 -10.32 -1.60 2.68
CA ALA A 52 -9.19 -2.44 3.10
C ALA A 52 -8.04 -1.60 3.69
N GLU A 53 -7.79 -0.42 3.12
CA GLU A 53 -6.81 0.56 3.63
C GLU A 53 -7.13 0.98 5.07
N ILE A 54 -8.38 1.36 5.35
CA ILE A 54 -8.83 1.70 6.71
C ILE A 54 -8.71 0.51 7.66
N MET A 55 -9.11 -0.69 7.23
CA MET A 55 -8.98 -1.91 8.05
C MET A 55 -7.53 -2.18 8.44
N LEU A 56 -6.61 -1.96 7.51
CA LEU A 56 -5.18 -2.13 7.74
C LEU A 56 -4.65 -1.04 8.68
N GLU A 57 -5.01 0.22 8.45
CA GLU A 57 -4.59 1.36 9.28
C GLU A 57 -5.02 1.20 10.74
N VAL A 58 -6.25 0.71 10.97
CA VAL A 58 -6.78 0.47 12.32
C VAL A 58 -6.27 -0.86 12.92
N GLY A 59 -5.64 -1.72 12.12
CA GLY A 59 -5.09 -3.00 12.59
C GLY A 59 -6.16 -4.04 12.89
N PHE A 60 -7.21 -4.13 12.06
CA PHE A 60 -8.27 -5.12 12.26
C PHE A 60 -7.70 -6.55 12.20
N ASN A 61 -8.14 -7.38 13.15
CA ASN A 61 -7.95 -8.83 13.04
C ASN A 61 -8.99 -9.46 12.08
N ASN A 62 -8.84 -10.76 11.83
CA ASN A 62 -9.71 -11.49 10.90
C ASN A 62 -11.20 -11.40 11.31
N GLN A 63 -11.50 -11.57 12.60
CA GLN A 63 -12.88 -11.53 13.09
C GLN A 63 -13.50 -10.14 12.95
N GLN A 64 -12.75 -9.08 13.28
CA GLN A 64 -13.19 -7.69 13.14
C GLN A 64 -13.42 -7.33 11.66
N SER A 65 -12.52 -7.77 10.79
CA SER A 65 -12.64 -7.61 9.33
C SER A 65 -13.93 -8.25 8.81
N ASP A 66 -14.20 -9.50 9.18
CA ASP A 66 -15.41 -10.22 8.77
C ASP A 66 -16.70 -9.55 9.29
N GLN A 67 -16.68 -9.07 10.53
CA GLN A 67 -17.82 -8.36 11.12
C GLN A 67 -18.09 -7.04 10.38
N PHE A 68 -17.05 -6.27 10.09
CA PHE A 68 -17.18 -5.01 9.36
C PHE A 68 -17.70 -5.23 7.93
N ILE A 69 -17.17 -6.22 7.21
CA ILE A 69 -17.64 -6.58 5.87
C ILE A 69 -19.14 -6.92 5.90
N LYS A 70 -19.59 -7.69 6.89
CA LYS A 70 -21.03 -8.02 7.06
C LYS A 70 -21.88 -6.76 7.27
N LEU A 71 -21.42 -5.80 8.06
CA LEU A 71 -22.12 -4.53 8.27
C LEU A 71 -22.23 -3.72 6.97
N CYS A 72 -21.14 -3.61 6.20
CA CYS A 72 -21.15 -2.94 4.90
C CYS A 72 -22.16 -3.59 3.95
N HIS A 73 -22.23 -4.93 3.90
CA HIS A 73 -23.20 -5.63 3.07
C HIS A 73 -24.65 -5.37 3.51
N ARG A 74 -24.94 -5.35 4.82
CA ARG A 74 -26.29 -5.04 5.33
C ARG A 74 -26.75 -3.64 4.91
N CYS A 75 -25.84 -2.67 4.99
CA CYS A 75 -26.11 -1.30 4.55
C CYS A 75 -26.30 -1.22 3.03
N ALA A 76 -25.44 -1.89 2.25
CA ALA A 76 -25.48 -1.84 0.78
C ALA A 76 -26.73 -2.51 0.18
N VAL A 77 -27.25 -3.57 0.80
CA VAL A 77 -28.49 -4.25 0.36
C VAL A 77 -29.74 -3.44 0.74
N GLY A 78 -29.58 -2.31 1.45
CA GLY A 78 -30.69 -1.43 1.82
C GLY A 78 -31.60 -1.99 2.91
N LYS A 79 -31.21 -3.10 3.55
CA LYS A 79 -31.96 -3.68 4.69
C LYS A 79 -31.94 -2.75 5.91
N GLU A 80 -30.83 -2.05 6.09
CA GLU A 80 -30.60 -1.12 7.19
C GLU A 80 -30.02 0.17 6.61
N LYS A 81 -30.57 1.33 7.00
CA LYS A 81 -30.05 2.63 6.58
C LYS A 81 -28.93 3.03 7.52
N PHE A 82 -27.71 3.20 6.99
CA PHE A 82 -26.62 3.82 7.73
C PHE A 82 -26.86 5.33 7.82
N THR A 83 -27.19 5.84 9.02
CA THR A 83 -27.63 7.23 9.24
C THR A 83 -26.55 8.15 9.80
N PHE A 84 -25.48 7.60 10.39
CA PHE A 84 -24.35 8.39 10.88
C PHE A 84 -23.66 9.10 9.72
N LYS A 85 -23.50 10.42 9.81
CA LYS A 85 -22.84 11.23 8.78
C LYS A 85 -21.41 11.56 9.14
N ASN A 86 -21.10 11.61 10.43
CA ASN A 86 -19.81 12.03 10.94
C ASN A 86 -19.56 11.47 12.35
N HIS A 87 -18.35 11.69 12.87
CA HIS A 87 -17.95 11.24 14.20
C HIS A 87 -18.76 11.88 15.34
N LYS A 88 -19.19 13.13 15.19
CA LYS A 88 -20.02 13.82 16.20
C LYS A 88 -21.37 13.14 16.38
N ASP A 89 -21.98 12.64 15.30
CA ASP A 89 -23.24 11.89 15.39
C ASP A 89 -23.08 10.62 16.24
N ILE A 90 -21.93 9.94 16.09
CA ILE A 90 -21.60 8.74 16.88
C ILE A 90 -21.41 9.13 18.35
N HIS A 91 -20.61 10.16 18.62
CA HIS A 91 -20.36 10.64 19.98
C HIS A 91 -21.66 11.07 20.68
N ASN A 92 -22.49 11.87 20.02
CA ASN A 92 -23.76 12.33 20.57
C ASN A 92 -24.71 11.17 20.87
N MET A 93 -24.71 10.13 20.04
CA MET A 93 -25.54 8.95 20.27
C MET A 93 -25.07 8.15 21.47
N TRP A 94 -23.75 8.04 21.70
CA TRP A 94 -23.19 7.39 22.87
C TRP A 94 -23.47 8.16 24.16
N GLU A 95 -23.39 9.49 24.15
CA GLU A 95 -23.73 10.32 25.32
C GLU A 95 -25.21 10.24 25.70
N ALA A 96 -26.07 9.88 24.74
CA ALA A 96 -27.51 9.76 24.94
C ALA A 96 -27.98 8.33 25.31
N ALA A 97 -27.08 7.34 25.29
CA ALA A 97 -27.37 5.92 25.53
C ALA A 97 -27.15 5.53 27.00
#